data_AF-G2GZU3-F1
#
_entry.id   AF-G2GZU3-F1
#
_cell.length_a   1.000
_cell.length_b   1.000
_cell.length_c   1.000
_cell.angle_alpha   90.00
_cell.angle_beta   90.00
_cell.angle_gamma   90.00
#
_symmetry.space_group_name_H-M   'P 1'
#
loop_
_entity.id
_entity.type
_entity.pdbx_description
1 polymer ?
#
loop_
_entity_poly.entity_id
_entity_poly.type
_entity_poly.pdbx_seq_one_letter_code
_entity_poly.pdbx_strand_id
1 'polypeptide(L)'
;PKNLLPGIFTALHTHGRALNWHPHVHLSVTCGGLDDNAEKWKKITFSGKTLMKQWRYQIITLLRQQWDKLQLPPEWAQTITTPGQREQFLDFHYQRHWNIDLAKPTDNAQQTLNYLGRYLKKPPVSLSRLEHYNGQEVTYRYLSHKTRKQEKLNLSMDEFIQRFISHIPDKHFRRVRYYGFLAPRRRTTLLPIIDALLGLEKEKVVHITYAAMLKSLSRVDPHQCILCGSRLVLSGITSGLPWHQLMLHHESLAKMKGI
;
A
#
# COMPACT_ATOMS: atom_id res chain seq x y z
N PRO A 1 -25.40 14.52 -8.18
CA PRO A 1 -25.61 13.75 -9.43
C PRO A 1 -25.77 12.26 -9.12
N LYS A 2 -26.94 11.69 -9.43
CA LYS A 2 -27.10 10.23 -9.44
C LYS A 2 -26.31 9.68 -10.63
N ASN A 3 -25.77 8.47 -10.46
CA ASN A 3 -25.11 7.68 -11.50
C ASN A 3 -23.89 8.35 -12.17
N LEU A 4 -22.80 8.43 -11.41
CA LEU A 4 -21.49 8.75 -11.97
C LEU A 4 -20.53 7.63 -11.66
N LEU A 5 -19.65 7.35 -12.62
CA LEU A 5 -18.58 6.39 -12.47
C LEU A 5 -17.25 7.13 -12.24
N PRO A 6 -16.84 7.33 -10.98
CA PRO A 6 -15.53 7.89 -10.69
C PRO A 6 -14.42 6.85 -10.91
N GLY A 7 -13.17 7.30 -10.88
CA GLY A 7 -12.00 6.45 -10.79
C GLY A 7 -11.60 6.35 -9.33
N ILE A 8 -11.48 5.13 -8.80
CA ILE A 8 -11.10 4.93 -7.40
C ILE A 8 -9.92 3.98 -7.33
N PHE A 9 -8.97 4.33 -6.47
CA PHE A 9 -7.81 3.54 -6.10
C PHE A 9 -7.75 3.42 -4.59
N THR A 10 -7.52 2.22 -4.07
CA THR A 10 -7.31 1.99 -2.64
C THR A 10 -6.05 1.19 -2.36
N ALA A 11 -5.35 1.53 -1.28
CA ALA A 11 -4.23 0.78 -0.75
C ALA A 11 -4.41 0.57 0.76
N LEU A 12 -4.41 -0.69 1.20
CA LEU A 12 -4.46 -1.05 2.63
C LEU A 12 -3.07 -1.03 3.25
N HIS A 13 -2.90 -0.27 4.32
CA HIS A 13 -1.70 -0.26 5.16
C HIS A 13 -2.07 -0.76 6.55
N THR A 14 -1.22 -1.58 7.17
CA THR A 14 -1.48 -2.20 8.48
C THR A 14 -0.59 -1.66 9.59
N HIS A 15 0.35 -0.78 9.27
CA HIS A 15 1.42 -0.35 10.16
C HIS A 15 1.50 1.16 10.28
N GLY A 16 1.82 1.63 11.50
CA GLY A 16 2.20 3.00 11.74
C GLY A 16 3.67 3.26 11.44
N ARG A 17 4.11 4.50 11.63
CA ARG A 17 5.54 4.84 11.49
C ARG A 17 6.42 4.10 12.50
N ALA A 18 5.88 3.75 13.67
CA ALA A 18 6.57 3.00 14.71
C ALA A 18 6.31 1.48 14.65
N LEU A 19 5.92 0.94 13.49
CA LEU A 19 5.56 -0.49 13.31
C LEU A 19 4.50 -1.00 14.29
N ASN A 20 3.70 -0.10 14.85
CA ASN A 20 2.55 -0.47 15.65
C ASN A 20 1.38 -0.84 14.72
N TRP A 21 0.50 -1.71 15.20
CA TRP A 21 -0.75 -2.02 14.51
C TRP A 21 -1.55 -0.73 14.30
N HIS A 22 -1.70 -0.35 13.03
CA HIS A 22 -2.38 0.88 12.63
C HIS A 22 -3.02 0.69 11.25
N PRO A 23 -4.07 -0.15 11.14
CA PRO A 23 -4.74 -0.39 9.88
C PRO A 23 -5.43 0.88 9.38
N HIS A 24 -5.11 1.28 8.16
CA HIS A 24 -5.73 2.41 7.47
C HIS A 24 -5.74 2.17 5.96
N VAL A 25 -6.70 2.80 5.29
CA VAL A 25 -6.85 2.71 3.83
C VAL A 25 -6.54 4.07 3.23
N HIS A 26 -5.55 4.13 2.35
CA HIS A 26 -5.37 5.26 1.45
C HIS A 26 -6.34 5.10 0.29
N LEU A 27 -7.30 6.02 0.17
CA LEU A 27 -8.26 6.06 -0.92
C LEU A 27 -8.01 7.32 -1.74
N SER A 28 -7.78 7.14 -3.04
CA SER A 28 -7.77 8.22 -4.02
C SER A 28 -8.99 8.05 -4.92
N VAL A 29 -9.73 9.14 -5.09
CA VAL A 29 -10.91 9.21 -5.94
C VAL A 29 -10.83 10.44 -6.81
N THR A 30 -11.25 10.32 -8.06
CA THR A 30 -11.31 11.47 -8.96
C THR A 30 -12.40 12.46 -8.52
N CYS A 31 -12.12 13.75 -8.63
CA CYS A 31 -13.11 14.83 -8.48
C CYS A 31 -14.01 14.97 -9.74
N GLY A 32 -14.29 13.85 -10.39
CA GLY A 32 -15.24 13.72 -11.48
C GLY A 32 -15.45 12.26 -11.85
N GLY A 33 -16.39 12.01 -12.76
CA GLY A 33 -16.66 10.67 -13.27
C GLY A 33 -17.40 10.74 -14.60
N LEU A 34 -17.43 9.59 -15.27
CA LEU A 34 -18.24 9.39 -16.47
C LEU A 34 -19.72 9.29 -16.09
N ASP A 35 -20.60 9.79 -16.95
CA ASP A 35 -22.01 9.44 -16.88
C ASP A 35 -22.28 8.00 -17.36
N ASP A 36 -23.53 7.55 -17.24
CA ASP A 36 -23.93 6.17 -17.51
C ASP A 36 -23.58 5.70 -18.93
N ASN A 37 -23.61 6.62 -19.90
CA ASN A 37 -23.31 6.34 -21.30
C ASN A 37 -21.82 6.47 -21.63
N ALA A 38 -20.98 6.88 -20.68
CA ALA A 38 -19.57 7.21 -20.89
C ALA A 38 -19.34 8.28 -21.97
N GLU A 39 -20.26 9.23 -22.11
CA GLU A 39 -20.19 10.29 -23.13
C GLU A 39 -19.70 11.61 -22.55
N LYS A 40 -19.92 11.84 -21.25
CA LYS A 40 -19.57 13.12 -20.61
C LYS A 40 -18.84 12.90 -19.30
N TRP A 41 -17.79 13.71 -19.11
CA TRP A 41 -17.15 13.87 -17.81
C TRP A 41 -17.92 14.90 -16.97
N LYS A 42 -18.36 14.52 -15.77
CA LYS A 42 -18.99 15.44 -14.82
C LYS A 42 -18.12 15.59 -13.58
N LYS A 43 -17.83 16.85 -13.23
CA LYS A 43 -17.09 17.18 -12.00
C LYS A 43 -17.93 16.85 -10.76
N ILE A 44 -17.28 16.35 -9.72
CA ILE A 44 -17.86 16.10 -8.40
C ILE A 44 -16.98 16.72 -7.33
N THR A 45 -17.61 17.23 -6.28
CA THR A 45 -16.90 17.76 -5.11
C THR A 45 -17.29 16.95 -3.88
N PHE A 46 -16.35 16.85 -2.95
CA PHE A 46 -16.56 16.13 -1.69
C PHE A 46 -16.55 17.11 -0.54
N SER A 47 -17.61 17.08 0.27
CA SER A 47 -17.63 17.75 1.57
C SER A 47 -17.15 16.77 2.64
N GLY A 48 -16.09 17.13 3.38
CA GLY A 48 -15.53 16.26 4.43
C GLY A 48 -16.56 15.87 5.49
N LYS A 49 -17.40 16.81 5.92
CA LYS A 49 -18.45 16.55 6.93
C LYS A 49 -19.50 15.56 6.41
N THR A 50 -19.95 15.72 5.18
CA THR A 50 -20.94 14.80 4.57
C THR A 50 -20.32 13.44 4.30
N LEU A 51 -19.10 13.41 3.75
CA LEU A 51 -18.38 12.19 3.45
C LEU A 51 -18.10 11.38 4.72
N MET A 52 -17.68 12.02 5.81
CA MET A 52 -17.46 11.37 7.10
C MET A 52 -18.73 10.70 7.63
N LYS A 53 -19.88 11.41 7.59
CA LYS A 53 -21.17 10.83 8.01
C LYS A 53 -21.56 9.63 7.15
N GLN A 54 -21.44 9.75 5.83
CA GLN A 54 -21.77 8.68 4.88
C GLN A 54 -20.83 7.48 5.05
N TRP A 55 -19.53 7.73 5.13
CA TRP A 55 -18.53 6.69 5.35
C TRP A 55 -18.80 5.90 6.63
N ARG A 56 -19.01 6.61 7.75
CA ARG A 56 -19.34 5.99 9.02
C ARG A 56 -20.58 5.10 8.93
N TYR A 57 -21.65 5.60 8.31
CA TYR A 57 -22.88 4.84 8.10
C TYR A 57 -22.65 3.59 7.25
N GLN A 58 -21.93 3.71 6.13
CA GLN A 58 -21.66 2.60 5.23
C GLN A 58 -20.76 1.54 5.88
N ILE A 59 -19.71 1.95 6.61
CA ILE A 59 -18.82 1.00 7.30
C ILE A 59 -19.55 0.27 8.42
N ILE A 60 -20.29 0.97 9.28
CA ILE A 60 -21.03 0.31 10.36
C ILE A 60 -22.12 -0.61 9.79
N THR A 61 -22.83 -0.18 8.74
CA THR A 61 -23.80 -1.04 8.04
C THR A 61 -23.15 -2.27 7.45
N LEU A 62 -21.98 -2.14 6.82
CA LEU A 62 -21.23 -3.27 6.29
C LEU A 62 -20.80 -4.25 7.40
N LEU A 63 -20.29 -3.73 8.53
CA LEU A 63 -19.94 -4.55 9.69
C LEU A 63 -21.16 -5.26 10.27
N ARG A 64 -22.31 -4.58 10.36
CA ARG A 64 -23.59 -5.21 10.72
C ARG A 64 -23.94 -6.33 9.76
N GLN A 65 -23.76 -6.18 8.45
CA GLN A 65 -24.14 -7.21 7.48
C GLN A 65 -23.16 -8.39 7.42
N GLN A 66 -21.88 -8.16 7.69
CA GLN A 66 -20.83 -9.17 7.53
C GLN A 66 -20.32 -9.74 8.85
N TRP A 67 -20.90 -9.36 9.99
CA TRP A 67 -20.42 -9.72 11.32
C TRP A 67 -20.12 -11.21 11.48
N ASP A 68 -21.01 -12.07 11.01
CA ASP A 68 -20.90 -13.53 11.20
C ASP A 68 -19.75 -14.14 10.38
N LYS A 69 -19.13 -13.35 9.49
CA LYS A 69 -17.92 -13.71 8.73
C LYS A 69 -16.66 -13.05 9.29
N LEU A 70 -16.78 -12.19 10.30
CA LEU A 70 -15.63 -11.53 10.92
C LEU A 70 -14.91 -12.49 11.86
N GLN A 71 -13.59 -12.48 11.77
CA GLN A 71 -12.75 -13.09 12.80
C GLN A 71 -12.51 -12.03 13.87
N LEU A 72 -13.17 -12.19 15.01
CA LEU A 72 -13.00 -11.31 16.16
C LEU A 72 -11.79 -11.74 16.99
N PRO A 73 -11.04 -10.79 17.57
CA PRO A 73 -10.06 -11.11 18.60
C PRO A 73 -10.71 -11.90 19.74
N PRO A 74 -10.01 -12.87 20.36
CA PRO A 74 -10.57 -13.71 21.43
C PRO A 74 -11.24 -12.90 22.55
N GLU A 75 -10.64 -11.78 22.94
CA GLU A 75 -11.16 -10.88 23.97
C GLU A 75 -12.56 -10.32 23.64
N TRP A 76 -12.83 -10.08 22.36
CA TRP A 76 -14.12 -9.57 21.90
C TRP A 76 -15.11 -10.71 21.64
N ALA A 77 -14.63 -11.83 21.11
CA ALA A 77 -15.46 -13.01 20.88
C ALA A 77 -16.07 -13.57 22.18
N GLN A 78 -15.33 -13.51 23.29
CA GLN A 78 -15.81 -13.94 24.61
C GLN A 78 -16.81 -12.95 25.23
N THR A 79 -16.73 -11.67 24.86
CA THR A 79 -17.56 -10.60 25.46
C THR A 79 -18.83 -10.34 24.66
N ILE A 80 -18.77 -10.48 23.33
CA ILE A 80 -19.86 -10.17 22.40
C ILE A 80 -20.48 -11.48 21.92
N THR A 81 -21.28 -12.09 22.77
CA THR A 81 -21.87 -13.43 22.53
C THR A 81 -23.31 -13.36 22.05
N THR A 82 -23.99 -12.22 22.24
CA THR A 82 -25.40 -12.04 21.89
C THR A 82 -25.60 -10.98 20.79
N PRO A 83 -26.68 -11.06 20.00
CA PRO A 83 -27.03 -10.02 19.02
C PRO A 83 -27.17 -8.62 19.64
N GLY A 84 -27.69 -8.52 20.86
CA GLY A 84 -27.82 -7.25 21.59
C GLY A 84 -26.47 -6.60 21.92
N GLN A 85 -25.50 -7.38 22.40
CA GLN A 85 -24.14 -6.89 22.67
C GLN A 85 -23.42 -6.45 21.38
N ARG A 86 -23.63 -7.18 20.28
CA ARG A 86 -23.12 -6.81 18.95
C ARG A 86 -23.66 -5.45 18.52
N GLU A 87 -24.95 -5.22 18.66
CA GLU A 87 -25.56 -3.95 18.27
C GLU A 87 -25.05 -2.81 19.14
N GLN A 88 -24.98 -3.01 20.47
CA GLN A 88 -24.39 -2.04 21.39
C GLN A 88 -22.95 -1.69 21.03
N PHE A 89 -22.13 -2.68 20.68
CA PHE A 89 -20.75 -2.46 20.24
C PHE A 89 -20.70 -1.60 18.96
N LEU A 90 -21.50 -1.93 17.95
CA LEU A 90 -21.53 -1.21 16.68
C LEU A 90 -22.08 0.21 16.85
N ASP A 91 -23.10 0.41 17.69
CA ASP A 91 -23.65 1.72 18.01
C ASP A 91 -22.67 2.60 18.78
N PHE A 92 -21.96 2.04 19.76
CA PHE A 92 -20.89 2.75 20.45
C PHE A 92 -19.83 3.26 19.46
N HIS A 93 -19.41 2.42 18.50
CA HIS A 93 -18.47 2.82 17.46
C HIS A 93 -19.07 3.80 16.43
N TYR A 94 -20.37 3.74 16.16
CA TYR A 94 -21.07 4.71 15.32
C TYR A 94 -21.16 6.10 15.98
N GLN A 95 -21.30 6.17 17.29
CA GLN A 95 -21.41 7.44 18.03
C GLN A 95 -20.06 8.13 18.24
N ARG A 96 -18.96 7.37 18.22
CA ARG A 96 -17.61 7.94 18.29
C ARG A 96 -17.36 8.99 17.20
N HIS A 97 -16.40 9.88 17.47
CA HIS A 97 -15.92 10.81 16.46
C HIS A 97 -15.08 10.06 15.43
N TRP A 98 -15.42 10.22 14.15
CA TRP A 98 -14.65 9.68 13.03
C TRP A 98 -13.88 10.82 12.39
N ASN A 99 -12.70 10.53 11.85
CA ASN A 99 -11.93 11.51 11.11
C ASN A 99 -11.67 11.00 9.69
N ILE A 100 -11.89 11.86 8.71
CA ILE A 100 -11.44 11.64 7.33
C ILE A 100 -10.55 12.82 6.96
N ASP A 101 -9.27 12.54 6.75
CA ASP A 101 -8.34 13.53 6.23
C ASP A 101 -8.51 13.62 4.71
N LEU A 102 -9.09 14.73 4.25
CA LEU A 102 -9.18 15.04 2.84
C LEU A 102 -8.02 15.94 2.45
N ALA A 103 -7.06 15.36 1.73
CA ALA A 103 -5.99 16.12 1.12
C ALA A 103 -6.58 17.19 0.18
N LYS A 104 -5.94 18.37 0.14
CA LYS A 104 -6.28 19.40 -0.83
C LYS A 104 -6.12 18.85 -2.25
N PRO A 105 -7.03 19.14 -3.19
CA PRO A 105 -6.80 18.87 -4.59
C PRO A 105 -5.45 19.47 -5.02
N THR A 106 -4.66 18.71 -5.76
CA THR A 106 -3.40 19.17 -6.34
C THR A 106 -3.45 18.94 -7.84
N ASP A 107 -3.05 19.96 -8.60
CA ASP A 107 -2.92 19.86 -10.05
C ASP A 107 -1.54 19.26 -10.43
N ASN A 108 -0.68 19.01 -9.45
CA ASN A 108 0.62 18.41 -9.67
C ASN A 108 0.52 16.87 -9.76
N ALA A 109 0.42 16.39 -11.00
CA ALA A 109 0.39 14.96 -11.32
C ALA A 109 1.61 14.22 -10.77
N GLN A 110 2.82 14.78 -10.91
CA GLN A 110 4.05 14.14 -10.43
C GLN A 110 4.08 13.98 -8.90
N GLN A 111 3.61 14.99 -8.16
CA GLN A 111 3.51 14.91 -6.70
C GLN A 111 2.49 13.85 -6.28
N THR A 112 1.37 13.76 -6.98
CA THR A 112 0.35 12.73 -6.76
C THR A 112 0.89 11.34 -7.07
N LEU A 113 1.62 11.17 -8.17
CA LEU A 113 2.27 9.91 -8.53
C LEU A 113 3.34 9.50 -7.52
N ASN A 114 4.19 10.43 -7.07
CA ASN A 114 5.20 10.19 -6.04
C ASN A 114 4.55 9.82 -4.70
N TYR A 115 3.46 10.49 -4.35
CA TYR A 115 2.65 10.18 -3.18
C TYR A 115 2.12 8.74 -3.29
N LEU A 116 1.36 8.42 -4.34
CA LEU A 116 0.78 7.09 -4.58
C LEU A 116 1.84 5.98 -4.64
N GLY A 117 2.94 6.21 -5.33
CA GLY A 117 4.05 5.26 -5.47
C GLY A 117 4.66 4.86 -4.12
N ARG A 118 4.76 5.80 -3.18
CA ARG A 118 5.23 5.51 -1.80
C ARG A 118 4.28 4.59 -1.05
N TYR A 119 2.97 4.65 -1.29
CA TYR A 119 2.01 3.75 -0.62
C TYR A 119 1.94 2.36 -1.26
N LEU A 120 2.26 2.25 -2.55
CA LEU A 120 2.20 0.99 -3.28
C LEU A 120 3.33 0.02 -2.91
N LYS A 121 4.56 0.52 -2.79
CA LYS A 121 5.77 -0.32 -2.77
C LYS A 121 6.59 -0.24 -1.49
N LYS A 122 6.26 0.63 -0.53
CA LYS A 122 7.12 0.82 0.63
C LYS A 122 6.95 -0.34 1.61
N PRO A 123 8.05 -0.98 2.04
CA PRO A 123 8.00 -1.97 3.13
C PRO A 123 7.58 -1.29 4.45
N PRO A 124 7.12 -2.06 5.46
CA PRO A 124 6.74 -1.52 6.76
C PRO A 124 7.78 -0.58 7.38
N VAL A 125 9.07 -0.91 7.22
CA VAL A 125 10.20 -0.02 7.49
C VAL A 125 11.11 0.02 6.28
N SER A 126 11.48 1.24 5.86
CA SER A 126 12.50 1.41 4.82
C SER A 126 13.89 1.24 5.41
N LEU A 127 14.81 0.61 4.66
CA LEU A 127 16.21 0.41 5.08
C LEU A 127 16.89 1.70 5.55
N SER A 128 16.61 2.83 4.90
CA SER A 128 17.13 4.15 5.28
C SER A 128 16.73 4.64 6.68
N ARG A 129 15.79 3.97 7.34
CA ARG A 129 15.37 4.26 8.71
C ARG A 129 16.04 3.36 9.74
N LEU A 130 16.59 2.22 9.34
CA LEU A 130 17.39 1.36 10.22
C LEU A 130 18.72 2.08 10.45
N GLU A 131 19.04 2.34 11.71
CA GLU A 131 20.24 3.10 12.08
C GLU A 131 21.32 2.21 12.69
N HIS A 132 20.92 1.24 13.50
CA HIS A 132 21.85 0.36 14.19
C HIS A 132 21.27 -1.04 14.37
N TYR A 133 22.15 -2.03 14.33
CA TYR A 133 21.87 -3.42 14.65
C TYR A 133 23.14 -4.05 15.23
N ASN A 134 23.05 -4.60 16.44
CA ASN A 134 24.18 -5.21 17.17
C ASN A 134 24.08 -6.74 17.30
N GLY A 135 23.11 -7.38 16.63
CA GLY A 135 22.85 -8.81 16.78
C GLY A 135 21.74 -9.15 17.78
N GLN A 136 21.34 -8.23 18.66
CA GLN A 136 20.30 -8.43 19.68
C GLN A 136 19.19 -7.39 19.59
N GLU A 137 19.53 -6.16 19.21
CA GLU A 137 18.61 -5.03 19.15
C GLU A 137 18.69 -4.34 17.80
N VAL A 138 17.55 -3.79 17.38
CA VAL A 138 17.40 -2.99 16.17
C VAL A 138 16.94 -1.59 16.57
N THR A 139 17.75 -0.58 16.25
CA THR A 139 17.37 0.83 16.39
C THR A 139 16.95 1.40 15.04
N TYR A 140 15.75 2.00 14.98
CA TYR A 140 15.31 2.72 13.80
C TYR A 140 14.67 4.07 14.11
N ARG A 141 14.79 5.00 13.17
CA ARG A 141 14.23 6.34 13.30
C ARG A 141 12.80 6.42 12.77
N TYR A 142 11.97 7.26 13.38
CA TYR A 142 10.62 7.56 12.91
C TYR A 142 10.21 9.00 13.22
N LEU A 143 9.33 9.56 12.39
CA LEU A 143 8.74 10.87 12.65
C LEU A 143 7.50 10.71 13.54
N SER A 144 7.62 11.09 14.80
CA SER A 144 6.56 10.99 15.80
C SER A 144 5.41 11.95 15.50
N HIS A 145 4.17 11.45 15.50
CA HIS A 145 2.99 12.29 15.31
C HIS A 145 2.71 13.17 16.55
N LYS A 146 3.12 12.73 17.75
CA LYS A 146 2.89 13.45 19.00
C LYS A 146 3.80 14.67 19.11
N THR A 147 5.10 14.48 18.86
CA THR A 147 6.11 15.54 19.06
C THR A 147 6.46 16.28 17.77
N ARG A 148 6.06 15.74 16.61
CA ARG A 148 6.46 16.21 15.26
C ARG A 148 7.99 16.22 15.03
N LYS A 149 8.75 15.44 15.81
CA LYS A 149 10.21 15.32 15.71
C LYS A 149 10.63 13.91 15.27
N GLN A 150 11.85 13.82 14.76
CA GLN A 150 12.51 12.54 14.51
C GLN A 150 12.88 11.93 15.87
N GLU A 151 12.38 10.74 16.12
CA GLU A 151 12.66 9.95 17.32
C GLU A 151 13.27 8.62 16.91
N LYS A 152 13.95 7.98 17.86
CA LYS A 152 14.51 6.63 17.68
C LYS A 152 13.69 5.65 18.52
N LEU A 153 13.44 4.48 17.96
CA LEU A 153 12.90 3.35 18.68
C LEU A 153 13.96 2.24 18.68
N ASN A 154 14.33 1.79 19.86
CA ASN A 154 15.16 0.60 20.03
C ASN A 154 14.24 -0.57 20.43
N LEU A 155 14.31 -1.66 19.67
CA LEU A 155 13.54 -2.88 19.90
C LEU A 155 14.49 -4.06 20.01
N SER A 156 14.13 -5.08 20.77
CA SER A 156 14.80 -6.38 20.64
C SER A 156 14.58 -6.93 19.22
N MET A 157 15.46 -7.83 18.78
CA MET A 157 15.33 -8.51 17.50
C MET A 157 13.97 -9.21 17.39
N ASP A 158 13.57 -9.95 18.42
CA ASP A 158 12.32 -10.70 18.43
C ASP A 158 11.11 -9.78 18.31
N GLU A 159 11.10 -8.67 19.04
CA GLU A 159 10.02 -7.70 18.98
C GLU A 159 9.95 -7.03 17.60
N PHE A 160 11.10 -6.69 17.01
CA PHE A 160 11.16 -6.13 15.66
C PHE A 160 10.61 -7.12 14.62
N ILE A 161 11.03 -8.38 14.68
CA ILE A 161 10.58 -9.44 13.76
C ILE A 161 9.08 -9.68 13.93
N GLN A 162 8.59 -9.82 15.17
CA GLN A 162 7.17 -10.03 15.46
C GLN A 162 6.31 -8.90 14.91
N ARG A 163 6.69 -7.64 15.16
CA ARG A 163 5.99 -6.48 14.60
C ARG A 163 6.06 -6.46 13.08
N PHE A 164 7.22 -6.72 12.50
CA PHE A 164 7.41 -6.70 11.04
C PHE A 164 6.55 -7.76 10.34
N ILE A 165 6.57 -9.00 10.83
CA ILE A 165 5.82 -10.12 10.24
C ILE A 165 4.32 -9.87 10.31
N SER A 166 3.80 -9.24 11.38
CA SER A 166 2.38 -8.90 11.51
C SER A 166 1.84 -7.99 10.39
N HIS A 167 2.73 -7.37 9.61
CA HIS A 167 2.39 -6.48 8.51
C HIS A 167 2.63 -7.09 7.12
N ILE A 168 3.18 -8.30 7.07
CA ILE A 168 3.31 -9.08 5.84
C ILE A 168 1.90 -9.64 5.54
N PRO A 169 1.30 -9.24 4.41
CA PRO A 169 -0.02 -9.72 4.06
C PRO A 169 0.08 -11.16 3.56
N ASP A 170 -1.02 -11.89 3.68
CA ASP A 170 -1.08 -13.28 3.20
C ASP A 170 -0.73 -13.39 1.72
N LYS A 171 -0.29 -14.58 1.33
CA LYS A 171 -0.03 -14.91 -0.07
C LYS A 171 -1.28 -14.59 -0.90
N HIS A 172 -1.08 -13.92 -2.03
CA HIS A 172 -2.14 -13.47 -2.94
C HIS A 172 -3.09 -12.38 -2.41
N PHE A 173 -2.86 -11.85 -1.20
CA PHE A 173 -3.65 -10.74 -0.70
C PHE A 173 -3.41 -9.49 -1.55
N ARG A 174 -4.48 -9.01 -2.20
CA ARG A 174 -4.42 -7.79 -3.00
C ARG A 174 -4.48 -6.57 -2.09
N ARG A 175 -3.30 -6.05 -1.72
CA ARG A 175 -3.17 -4.81 -0.95
C ARG A 175 -3.80 -3.60 -1.65
N VAL A 176 -3.74 -3.62 -2.98
CA VAL A 176 -4.15 -2.53 -3.86
C VAL A 176 -5.36 -2.95 -4.67
N ARG A 177 -6.40 -2.11 -4.68
CA ARG A 177 -7.63 -2.36 -5.44
C ARG A 177 -8.01 -1.13 -6.25
N TYR A 178 -8.60 -1.38 -7.40
CA TYR A 178 -9.08 -0.35 -8.32
C TYR A 178 -10.57 -0.54 -8.55
N TYR A 179 -11.34 0.53 -8.48
CA TYR A 179 -12.78 0.53 -8.67
C TYR A 179 -13.22 1.62 -9.65
N GLY A 180 -14.49 1.58 -10.02
CA GLY A 180 -15.07 2.50 -10.98
C GLY A 180 -14.45 2.31 -12.37
N PHE A 181 -14.12 3.41 -13.06
CA PHE A 181 -13.50 3.28 -14.39
C PHE A 181 -12.06 2.74 -14.34
N LEU A 182 -11.38 2.81 -13.19
CA LEU A 182 -10.04 2.25 -13.01
C LEU A 182 -10.05 0.73 -12.79
N ALA A 183 -11.22 0.12 -12.60
CA ALA A 183 -11.34 -1.33 -12.41
C ALA A 183 -10.68 -2.10 -13.58
N PRO A 184 -9.98 -3.22 -13.32
CA PRO A 184 -9.17 -3.90 -14.35
C PRO A 184 -9.92 -4.25 -15.64
N ARG A 185 -11.20 -4.65 -15.53
CA ARG A 185 -12.05 -5.00 -16.68
C ARG A 185 -12.52 -3.79 -17.50
N ARG A 186 -12.54 -2.59 -16.89
CA ARG A 186 -13.10 -1.38 -17.50
C ARG A 186 -12.05 -0.40 -17.97
N ARG A 187 -10.88 -0.36 -17.31
CA ARG A 187 -9.85 0.65 -17.54
C ARG A 187 -9.38 0.71 -19.00
N THR A 188 -9.23 -0.44 -19.65
CA THR A 188 -8.71 -0.51 -21.02
C THR A 188 -9.65 0.16 -22.02
N THR A 189 -10.96 0.02 -21.79
CA THR A 189 -12.00 0.59 -22.66
C THR A 189 -12.33 2.04 -22.28
N LEU A 190 -12.37 2.37 -20.99
CA LEU A 190 -12.83 3.67 -20.51
C LEU A 190 -11.75 4.74 -20.42
N LEU A 191 -10.49 4.38 -20.16
CA LEU A 191 -9.41 5.38 -20.11
C LEU A 191 -9.24 6.14 -21.43
N PRO A 192 -9.23 5.50 -22.62
CA PRO A 192 -9.14 6.24 -23.89
C PRO A 192 -10.27 7.26 -24.08
N ILE A 193 -11.49 6.92 -23.65
CA ILE A 193 -12.65 7.82 -23.73
C ILE A 193 -12.45 9.01 -22.80
N ILE A 194 -12.00 8.75 -21.56
CA ILE A 194 -11.71 9.82 -20.58
C ILE A 194 -10.59 10.71 -21.07
N ASP A 195 -9.51 10.15 -21.62
CA ASP A 195 -8.39 10.89 -22.17
C ASP A 195 -8.88 11.83 -23.29
N ALA A 196 -9.73 11.34 -24.20
CA ALA A 196 -10.32 12.14 -25.27
C ALA A 196 -11.24 13.26 -24.74
N LEU A 197 -12.12 12.94 -23.77
CA LEU A 197 -13.05 13.93 -23.18
C LEU A 197 -12.34 15.02 -22.36
N LEU A 198 -11.19 14.69 -21.78
CA LEU A 198 -10.39 15.61 -20.97
C LEU A 198 -9.25 16.26 -21.76
N GLY A 199 -9.05 15.90 -23.04
CA GLY A 199 -7.95 16.39 -23.86
C GLY A 199 -6.57 16.01 -23.31
N LEU A 200 -6.45 14.85 -22.66
CA LEU A 200 -5.19 14.37 -22.11
C LEU A 200 -4.35 13.68 -23.18
N GLU A 201 -3.12 14.13 -23.36
CA GLU A 201 -2.15 13.44 -24.19
C GLU A 201 -1.53 12.27 -23.44
N LYS A 202 -1.42 11.12 -24.12
CA LYS A 202 -0.72 9.96 -23.55
C LYS A 202 0.77 10.17 -23.62
N GLU A 203 1.41 10.31 -22.46
CA GLU A 203 2.86 10.24 -22.37
C GLU A 203 3.35 8.85 -22.81
N LYS A 204 4.44 8.81 -23.57
CA LYS A 204 5.10 7.56 -23.93
C LYS A 204 5.65 6.89 -22.67
N VAL A 205 5.17 5.68 -22.38
CA VAL A 205 5.67 4.90 -21.25
C VAL A 205 7.13 4.52 -21.52
N VAL A 206 8.04 5.02 -20.68
CA VAL A 206 9.44 4.63 -20.71
C VAL A 206 9.59 3.31 -19.95
N HIS A 207 9.99 2.26 -20.67
CA HIS A 207 10.32 0.98 -20.04
C HIS A 207 11.68 1.06 -19.36
N ILE A 208 11.69 1.03 -18.02
CA ILE A 208 12.92 0.95 -17.23
C ILE A 208 13.37 -0.52 -17.19
N THR A 209 14.54 -0.82 -17.74
CA THR A 209 15.13 -2.17 -17.69
C THR A 209 15.71 -2.46 -16.31
N TYR A 210 15.85 -3.75 -15.97
CA TYR A 210 16.53 -4.17 -14.73
C TYR A 210 17.93 -3.57 -14.62
N ALA A 211 18.68 -3.57 -15.72
CA ALA A 211 20.02 -3.00 -15.77
C ALA A 211 20.02 -1.49 -15.47
N ALA A 212 19.10 -0.73 -16.06
CA ALA A 212 18.95 0.70 -15.78
C ALA A 212 18.59 0.96 -14.31
N MET A 213 17.72 0.13 -13.73
CA MET A 213 17.34 0.21 -12.32
C MET A 213 18.53 -0.09 -11.39
N LEU A 214 19.29 -1.16 -11.66
CA LEU A 214 20.45 -1.52 -10.85
C LEU A 214 21.54 -0.47 -10.95
N LYS A 215 21.78 0.08 -12.15
CA LYS A 215 22.71 1.20 -12.36
C LYS A 215 22.29 2.43 -11.58
N SER A 216 21.01 2.77 -11.56
CA SER A 216 20.50 3.89 -10.76
C SER A 216 20.67 3.66 -9.26
N LEU A 217 20.52 2.43 -8.78
CA LEU A 217 20.57 2.10 -7.35
C LEU A 217 22.01 2.01 -6.83
N SER A 218 22.83 1.22 -7.51
CA SER A 218 24.21 0.90 -7.10
C SER A 218 25.24 1.89 -7.64
N ARG A 219 24.87 2.72 -8.62
CA ARG A 219 25.78 3.53 -9.45
C ARG A 219 26.78 2.70 -10.26
N VAL A 220 26.59 1.39 -10.34
CA VAL A 220 27.41 0.44 -11.12
C VAL A 220 26.59 -0.09 -12.29
N ASP A 221 27.14 -0.04 -13.51
CA ASP A 221 26.49 -0.63 -14.67
C ASP A 221 26.66 -2.17 -14.62
N PRO A 222 25.58 -2.96 -14.46
CA PRO A 222 25.70 -4.43 -14.37
C PRO A 222 26.25 -5.08 -15.64
N HIS A 223 26.27 -4.36 -16.76
CA HIS A 223 26.80 -4.84 -18.01
C HIS A 223 28.19 -4.27 -18.28
N GLN A 224 28.87 -3.71 -17.29
CA GLN A 224 30.24 -3.24 -17.41
C GLN A 224 31.15 -4.07 -16.50
N CYS A 225 32.27 -4.54 -17.05
CA CYS A 225 33.27 -5.25 -16.27
C CYS A 225 33.90 -4.30 -15.24
N ILE A 226 33.86 -4.68 -13.97
CA ILE A 226 34.45 -3.89 -12.87
C ILE A 226 35.99 -3.83 -12.92
N LEU A 227 36.62 -4.73 -13.68
CA LEU A 227 38.08 -4.82 -13.78
C LEU A 227 38.63 -4.01 -14.97
N CYS A 228 38.02 -4.16 -16.15
CA CYS A 228 38.54 -3.57 -17.39
C CYS A 228 37.63 -2.52 -18.04
N GLY A 229 36.42 -2.30 -17.51
CA GLY A 229 35.48 -1.32 -18.05
C GLY A 229 34.77 -1.71 -19.36
N SER A 230 35.10 -2.86 -19.95
CA SER A 230 34.45 -3.36 -21.18
C SER A 230 33.00 -3.78 -20.96
N ARG A 231 32.20 -3.78 -22.04
CA ARG A 231 30.81 -4.27 -22.00
C ARG A 231 30.79 -5.79 -21.82
N LEU A 232 30.07 -6.26 -20.81
CA LEU A 232 29.79 -7.67 -20.61
C LEU A 232 28.77 -8.15 -21.65
N VAL A 233 29.01 -9.34 -22.18
CA VAL A 233 28.12 -10.03 -23.12
C VAL A 233 27.64 -11.30 -22.46
N LEU A 234 26.37 -11.66 -22.68
CA LEU A 234 25.81 -12.90 -22.14
C LEU A 234 26.52 -14.10 -22.76
N SER A 235 27.29 -14.85 -21.95
CA SER A 235 27.97 -16.06 -22.41
C SER A 235 27.14 -17.33 -22.24
N GLY A 236 26.16 -17.33 -21.32
CA GLY A 236 25.34 -18.49 -21.01
C GLY A 236 24.41 -18.22 -19.83
N ILE A 237 23.40 -19.07 -19.68
CA ILE A 237 22.44 -19.03 -18.56
C ILE A 237 22.52 -20.37 -17.85
N THR A 238 22.92 -20.36 -16.57
CA THR A 238 22.86 -21.54 -15.71
C THR A 238 21.62 -21.43 -14.84
N SER A 239 20.72 -22.40 -14.94
CA SER A 239 19.58 -22.51 -14.02
C SER A 239 20.07 -22.95 -12.65
N GLY A 240 19.88 -22.08 -11.64
CA GLY A 240 20.17 -22.42 -10.24
C GLY A 240 19.17 -23.43 -9.66
N LEU A 241 19.45 -23.90 -8.44
CA LEU A 241 18.56 -24.81 -7.72
C LEU A 241 17.17 -24.17 -7.51
N PRO A 242 16.07 -24.93 -7.60
CA PRO A 242 14.74 -24.43 -7.28
C PRO A 242 14.63 -24.01 -5.81
N TRP A 243 13.71 -23.10 -5.50
CA TRP A 243 13.57 -22.48 -4.17
C TRP A 243 13.53 -23.47 -3.00
N HIS A 244 12.83 -24.60 -3.15
CA HIS A 244 12.72 -25.60 -2.09
C HIS A 244 14.08 -26.25 -1.75
N GLN A 245 14.99 -26.37 -2.72
CA GLN A 245 16.35 -26.88 -2.50
C GLN A 245 17.24 -25.78 -1.90
N LEU A 246 17.12 -24.53 -2.35
CA LEU A 246 17.84 -23.40 -1.75
C LEU A 246 17.51 -23.23 -0.25
N MET A 247 16.25 -23.47 0.14
CA MET A 247 15.83 -23.40 1.55
C MET A 247 16.54 -24.41 2.44
N LEU A 248 16.96 -25.57 1.92
CA LEU A 248 17.77 -26.54 2.67
C LEU A 248 19.15 -25.99 3.04
N HIS A 249 19.64 -25.02 2.28
CA HIS A 249 20.95 -24.39 2.48
C HIS A 249 20.84 -22.95 3.02
N HIS A 250 19.69 -22.56 3.59
CA HIS A 250 19.45 -21.18 4.02
C HIS A 250 20.49 -20.67 5.02
N GLU A 251 20.99 -21.52 5.95
CA GLU A 251 22.06 -21.12 6.88
C GLU A 251 23.39 -20.85 6.17
N SER A 252 23.76 -21.70 5.21
CA SER A 252 25.00 -21.56 4.44
C SER A 252 24.94 -20.31 3.58
N LEU A 253 23.80 -20.07 2.92
CA LEU A 253 23.52 -18.84 2.16
C LEU A 253 23.59 -17.59 3.04
N ALA A 254 22.96 -17.62 4.23
CA ALA A 254 22.97 -16.49 5.16
C ALA A 254 24.39 -16.17 5.66
N LYS A 255 25.26 -17.17 5.73
CA LYS A 255 26.68 -17.03 6.09
C LYS A 255 27.59 -16.76 4.89
N MET A 256 27.03 -16.52 3.69
CA MET A 256 27.76 -16.40 2.42
C MET A 256 28.75 -17.55 2.16
N LYS A 257 28.41 -18.75 2.64
CA LYS A 257 29.14 -19.98 2.31
C LYS A 257 28.56 -20.55 1.02
N GLY A 258 29.43 -21.10 0.17
CA GLY A 258 29.01 -21.78 -1.05
C GLY A 258 28.04 -22.92 -0.76
N ILE A 259 27.08 -23.13 -1.68
CA ILE A 259 26.22 -24.32 -1.74
C ILE A 259 26.87 -25.32 -2.68
#